data_AF-A0AA50TF79-F1
#
_entry.id   AF-A0AA50TF79-F1
#
_cell.length_a   1.000
_cell.length_b   1.000
_cell.length_c   1.000
_cell.angle_alpha   90.00
_cell.angle_beta   90.00
_cell.angle_gamma   90.00
#
_symmetry.space_group_name_H-M   'P 1'
#
loop_
_entity.id
_entity.type
_entity.pdbx_description
1 polymer ?
#
loop_
_entity_poly.entity_id
_entity_poly.type
_entity_poly.pdbx_seq_one_letter_code
_entity_poly.pdbx_strand_id
1 'polypeptide(L)' 'MDAKIDPCDDFYDFACGSFVRDTRIPDDKTSVNTFSIITDQLQEQIRALLD' A
#
# COMPACT_ATOMS: atom_id res chain seq x y z
N MET A 1 -9.31 1.78 4.26
CA MET A 1 -10.44 2.66 4.51
C MET A 1 -10.66 2.78 6.00
N ASP A 2 -10.65 4.00 6.52
CA ASP A 2 -11.12 4.32 7.86
C ASP A 2 -12.55 4.86 7.82
N ALA A 3 -13.53 4.01 8.14
CA ALA A 3 -14.95 4.37 8.12
C ALA A 3 -15.38 5.35 9.23
N LYS A 4 -14.47 5.75 10.13
CA LYS A 4 -14.75 6.74 11.18
C LYS A 4 -14.54 8.18 10.71
N ILE A 5 -13.89 8.38 9.58
CA ILE A 5 -13.63 9.69 8.99
C ILE A 5 -14.80 10.05 8.05
N ASP A 6 -15.30 11.28 8.13
CA ASP A 6 -16.27 11.77 7.14
C ASP A 6 -15.55 12.00 5.80
N PRO A 7 -15.97 11.34 4.70
CA PRO A 7 -15.36 11.52 3.38
C PRO A 7 -15.45 12.96 2.85
N CYS A 8 -16.37 13.78 3.34
CA CYS A 8 -16.49 15.19 2.96
C CYS A 8 -15.44 16.09 3.63
N ASP A 9 -14.91 15.66 4.79
CA ASP A 9 -13.88 16.38 5.54
C ASP A 9 -12.47 15.96 5.10
N ASP A 10 -12.20 14.64 5.04
CA ASP A 10 -10.94 14.10 4.55
C ASP A 10 -11.17 12.78 3.80
N PHE A 11 -11.35 12.89 2.49
CA PHE A 11 -11.54 11.73 1.62
C PHE A 11 -10.31 10.81 1.58
N TYR A 12 -9.11 11.35 1.74
CA TYR A 12 -7.88 10.56 1.69
C TYR A 12 -7.77 9.67 2.94
N ASP A 13 -7.97 10.22 4.14
CA ASP A 13 -7.92 9.44 5.37
C ASP A 13 -9.13 8.48 5.47
N PHE A 14 -10.30 8.88 4.98
CA PHE A 14 -11.41 7.94 4.80
C PHE A 14 -11.02 6.75 3.93
N ALA A 15 -10.49 6.97 2.72
CA ALA A 15 -10.18 5.87 1.80
C ALA A 15 -8.95 5.05 2.23
N CYS A 16 -7.89 5.73 2.69
CA CYS A 16 -6.55 5.18 2.87
C CYS A 16 -6.08 5.14 4.32
N GLY A 17 -6.78 5.75 5.28
CA GLY A 17 -6.29 5.96 6.65
C GLY A 17 -5.84 4.70 7.37
N SER A 18 -6.62 3.61 7.28
CA SER A 18 -6.18 2.32 7.84
C SER A 18 -4.92 1.78 7.19
N PHE A 19 -4.76 1.94 5.87
CA PHE A 19 -3.55 1.53 5.18
C PHE A 19 -2.33 2.32 5.68
N VAL A 20 -2.47 3.64 5.85
CA VAL A 20 -1.39 4.50 6.35
C VAL A 20 -0.98 4.11 7.78
N ARG A 21 -1.93 3.77 8.64
CA ARG A 21 -1.65 3.34 10.02
C ARG A 21 -1.01 1.96 10.12
N ASP A 22 -1.48 1.02 9.31
CA ASP A 22 -1.12 -0.39 9.44
C ASP A 22 0.12 -0.75 8.60
N THR A 23 0.47 0.08 7.62
CA THR A 23 1.60 -0.18 6.72
C THR A 23 2.86 0.52 7.19
N ARG A 24 3.91 -0.26 7.45
CA ARG A 24 5.27 0.26 7.66
C ARG A 24 6.02 0.28 6.34
N ILE A 25 6.82 1.33 6.12
CA ILE A 25 7.79 1.38 5.02
C ILE A 25 8.98 0.47 5.37
N PRO A 26 9.25 -0.59 4.58
CA PRO A 26 10.42 -1.44 4.77
C PRO A 26 11.74 -0.68 4.62
N ASP A 27 12.81 -1.16 5.25
CA ASP A 27 14.10 -0.46 5.30
C ASP A 27 14.78 -0.33 3.92
N ASP A 28 14.43 -1.21 2.97
CA ASP A 28 14.89 -1.18 1.57
C ASP A 28 14.06 -0.25 0.67
N LYS A 29 13.06 0.44 1.21
CA LYS A 29 12.12 1.27 0.44
C LYS A 29 12.02 2.68 0.98
N THR A 30 11.79 3.62 0.08
CA THR A 30 11.54 5.04 0.43
C THR A 30 10.04 5.37 0.52
N SER A 31 9.18 4.51 -0.02
CA SER A 31 7.72 4.65 0.04
C SER A 31 7.03 3.31 -0.17
N VAL A 32 5.79 3.19 0.31
CA VAL A 32 4.90 2.05 0.03
C VAL A 32 3.54 2.59 -0.39
N ASN A 33 3.02 2.07 -1.49
CA ASN A 33 1.69 2.34 -2.00
C ASN A 33 1.17 1.10 -2.76
N THR A 34 -0.04 1.19 -3.31
CA THR A 34 -0.65 0.06 -4.05
C THR A 34 0.22 -0.42 -5.22
N PHE A 35 0.86 0.50 -5.96
CA PHE A 35 1.70 0.14 -7.10
C PHE A 35 2.99 -0.56 -6.69
N SER A 36 3.61 -0.15 -5.57
CA SER A 36 4.81 -0.83 -5.07
C SER A 36 4.48 -2.27 -4.66
N ILE A 37 3.33 -2.49 -4.01
CA ILE A 37 2.88 -3.84 -3.63
C ILE A 37 2.66 -4.72 -4.88
N ILE A 38 1.98 -4.17 -5.90
CA ILE A 38 1.76 -4.90 -7.17
C ILE A 38 3.10 -5.21 -7.85
N THR A 39 4.04 -4.27 -7.84
CA THR A 39 5.36 -4.43 -8.45
C THR A 39 6.16 -5.53 -7.75
N ASP A 40 6.13 -5.58 -6.42
CA ASP A 40 6.80 -6.65 -5.66
C ASP A 40 6.24 -8.02 -6.04
N GLN A 41 4.90 -8.15 -6.05
CA GLN A 41 4.24 -9.39 -6.43
C GLN A 41 4.58 -9.81 -7.87
N LEU A 42 4.61 -8.86 -8.79
CA LEU A 42 4.99 -9.11 -10.18
C LEU A 42 6.43 -9.60 -10.27
N GLN A 43 7.36 -8.99 -9.53
CA GLN A 43 8.77 -9.42 -9.52
C GLN A 43 8.94 -10.82 -8.96
N GLU A 44 8.22 -11.20 -7.91
CA GLU A 44 8.27 -12.58 -7.39
C GLU A 44 7.72 -13.59 -8.40
N GLN A 45 6.65 -13.25 -9.13
CA GLN A 45 6.15 -14.11 -10.21
C GLN A 45 7.17 -14.27 -11.33
N ILE A 46 7.86 -13.20 -11.73
CA ILE A 46 8.90 -13.26 -12.75
C ILE A 46 10.06 -14.15 -12.26
N ARG A 47 10.50 -14.02 -11.00
CA ARG A 47 11.57 -14.86 -10.43
C ARG A 47 11.20 -16.34 -10.47
N ALA A 48 10.00 -16.68 -10.03
CA ALA A 48 9.51 -18.07 -10.04
C ALA A 48 9.41 -18.69 -11.45
N LEU A 49 9.32 -17.89 -12.51
CA LEU A 49 9.34 -18.37 -13.90
C LEU A 49 10.76 -18.55 -14.45
N LEU A 50 11.76 -17.94 -13.82
CA LEU A 50 13.17 -18.01 -14.23
C LEU A 50 13.95 -19.12 -13.50
N ASP A 51 13.40 -19.64 -12.40
CA ASP A 51 13.89 -20.81 -11.66
C ASP A 51 13.44 -22.13 -12.30
#